data_AF-A0A521SD83-F1
#
_entry.id   AF-A0A521SD83-F1
#
_cell.length_a   1.000
_cell.length_b   1.000
_cell.length_c   1.000
_cell.angle_alpha   90.00
_cell.angle_beta   90.00
_cell.angle_gamma   90.00
#
_symmetry.space_group_name_H-M   'P 1'
#
loop_
_entity.id
_entity.type
_entity.pdbx_description
1 polymer ?
#
loop_
_entity_poly.entity_id
_entity_poly.type
_entity_poly.pdbx_seq_one_letter_code
_entity_poly.pdbx_strand_id
1 'polypeptide(L)'
;MAYTFDIDNQPTLNELSASVRYAVQTRNRKGADEFCAFYEQFLRENPKFRTESPQFAGAYDVLYDQARWVALPHLAEENDVVQLFEQKVNALKLQPEGYDLKDLFRERLLITPLEQRNAFKARIRDALLRNKEQLTKPFPAMGSTVERAGTVSNWVTEYLSVVRDAKNDALLQARFFNEHPGFRTLLPDEQAVLKNIFGVLEMTRLDSTKVEGFEGSKLVELDGKLMEYDGGGFSEVGRDLMEELNKLPASYRPPTQKEKLRDRFNDPEPERLAIAASMEALRAEAGSNPQKLRELLARDLTVRTGQAKPNVPRAAAALRLYAAVHDFKTLLAERALNDLIRAFLEKEKRTVDLDSFKVFPQAPQFLKLFLQVVFEDALGLPEAEAARQALQVANVARERGDGALMDVAFYDEEDDAFHWTVPLRKPAAVTVR
;
A
#
# COMPACT_ATOMS: atom_id res chain seq x y z
N MET A 1 -28.30 -7.30 33.73
CA MET A 1 -27.57 -8.38 34.42
C MET A 1 -26.12 -8.24 34.01
N ALA A 2 -25.24 -7.79 34.90
CA ALA A 2 -23.81 -7.78 34.64
C ALA A 2 -23.35 -9.24 34.61
N TYR A 3 -22.93 -9.73 33.45
CA TYR A 3 -22.12 -10.95 33.39
C TYR A 3 -20.83 -10.63 34.14
N THR A 4 -20.70 -11.09 35.38
CA THR A 4 -19.42 -11.08 36.09
C THR A 4 -18.55 -12.14 35.42
N PHE A 5 -17.80 -11.72 34.41
CA PHE A 5 -16.78 -12.54 33.77
C PHE A 5 -15.65 -12.75 34.79
N ASP A 6 -15.60 -13.94 35.39
CA ASP A 6 -14.64 -14.29 36.42
C ASP A 6 -13.28 -14.59 35.78
N ILE A 7 -12.44 -13.57 35.71
CA ILE A 7 -11.13 -13.61 35.05
C ILE A 7 -10.02 -14.19 35.95
N ASP A 8 -10.31 -14.34 37.25
CA ASP A 8 -9.39 -14.77 38.31
C ASP A 8 -9.40 -16.30 38.51
N ASN A 9 -9.71 -17.05 37.45
CA ASN A 9 -9.72 -18.50 37.47
C ASN A 9 -9.00 -19.11 36.26
N GLN A 10 -8.50 -20.33 36.46
CA GLN A 10 -7.71 -21.04 35.45
C GLN A 10 -8.51 -21.38 34.18
N PRO A 11 -9.78 -21.81 34.24
CA PRO A 11 -10.59 -22.03 33.04
C PRO A 11 -10.69 -20.81 32.12
N THR A 12 -11.00 -19.63 32.67
CA THR A 12 -11.10 -18.38 31.90
C THR A 12 -9.76 -17.99 31.29
N LEU A 13 -8.66 -18.09 32.06
CA LEU A 13 -7.32 -17.84 31.54
C LEU A 13 -6.98 -18.79 30.38
N ASN A 14 -7.36 -20.07 30.48
CA ASN A 14 -7.12 -21.05 29.42
C ASN A 14 -7.92 -20.72 28.15
N GLU A 15 -9.19 -20.32 28.29
CA GLU A 15 -10.05 -19.93 27.17
C GLU A 15 -9.55 -18.67 26.46
N LEU A 16 -9.23 -17.62 27.22
CA LEU A 16 -8.66 -16.39 26.67
C LEU A 16 -7.27 -16.62 26.07
N SER A 17 -6.43 -17.44 26.72
CA SER A 17 -5.14 -17.87 26.15
C SER A 17 -5.33 -18.58 24.81
N ALA A 18 -6.31 -19.48 24.70
CA ALA A 18 -6.61 -20.19 23.46
C ALA A 18 -7.10 -19.23 22.37
N SER A 19 -7.96 -18.26 22.73
CA SER A 19 -8.44 -17.23 21.80
C SER A 19 -7.30 -16.34 21.29
N VAL A 20 -6.45 -15.83 22.18
CA VAL A 20 -5.28 -15.02 21.80
C VAL A 20 -4.32 -15.83 20.94
N ARG A 21 -4.00 -17.07 21.30
CA ARG A 21 -3.16 -17.95 20.47
C ARG A 21 -3.78 -18.22 19.11
N TYR A 22 -5.09 -18.43 19.05
CA TYR A 22 -5.81 -18.61 17.79
C TYR A 22 -5.73 -17.35 16.92
N ALA A 23 -5.94 -16.16 17.51
CA ALA A 23 -5.81 -14.90 16.81
C ALA A 23 -4.39 -14.67 16.30
N VAL A 24 -3.39 -15.01 17.10
CA VAL A 24 -1.97 -14.97 16.74
C VAL A 24 -1.67 -15.94 15.57
N GLN A 25 -2.15 -17.19 15.63
CA GLN A 25 -1.91 -18.20 14.59
C GLN A 25 -2.63 -17.89 13.28
N THR A 26 -3.85 -17.36 13.36
CA THR A 26 -4.69 -17.05 12.18
C THR A 26 -4.48 -15.64 11.65
N ARG A 27 -3.56 -14.86 12.25
CA ARG A 27 -3.36 -13.44 11.95
C ARG A 27 -4.68 -12.63 12.06
N ASN A 28 -5.58 -13.02 12.96
CA ASN A 28 -6.82 -12.29 13.23
C ASN A 28 -6.51 -11.02 14.04
N ARG A 29 -6.11 -9.96 13.34
CA ARG A 29 -5.71 -8.67 13.90
C ARG A 29 -6.82 -8.02 14.71
N LYS A 30 -8.06 -8.08 14.21
CA LYS A 30 -9.23 -7.51 14.89
C LYS A 30 -9.50 -8.20 16.22
N GLY A 31 -9.45 -9.54 16.26
CA GLY A 31 -9.62 -10.29 17.51
C GLY A 31 -8.52 -9.99 18.54
N ALA A 32 -7.28 -9.77 18.08
CA ALA A 32 -6.19 -9.37 18.96
C ALA A 32 -6.38 -7.94 19.52
N ASP A 33 -6.87 -7.01 18.71
CA ASP A 33 -7.19 -5.64 19.11
C ASP A 33 -8.35 -5.58 20.10
N GLU A 34 -9.43 -6.33 19.84
CA GLU A 34 -10.58 -6.49 20.76
C GLU A 34 -10.14 -7.02 22.13
N PHE A 35 -9.21 -7.99 22.16
CA PHE A 35 -8.64 -8.47 23.41
C PHE A 35 -7.81 -7.39 24.14
N CYS A 36 -7.01 -6.61 23.41
CA CYS A 36 -6.24 -5.52 24.00
C CYS A 36 -7.17 -4.48 24.65
N ALA A 37 -8.19 -4.03 23.93
CA ALA A 37 -9.19 -3.09 24.44
C ALA A 37 -9.93 -3.64 25.67
N PHE A 38 -10.34 -4.91 25.63
CA PHE A 38 -10.96 -5.59 26.77
C PHE A 38 -10.04 -5.58 27.99
N TYR A 39 -8.78 -5.99 27.85
CA TYR A 39 -7.87 -6.12 28.98
C TYR A 39 -7.52 -4.76 29.60
N GLU A 40 -7.33 -3.73 28.78
CA GLU A 40 -7.12 -2.36 29.25
C GLU A 40 -8.32 -1.81 30.00
N GLN A 41 -9.53 -2.04 29.48
CA GLN A 41 -10.77 -1.66 30.18
C GLN A 41 -10.90 -2.42 31.50
N PHE A 42 -10.64 -3.73 31.49
CA PHE A 42 -10.68 -4.55 32.69
C PHE A 42 -9.72 -4.04 33.77
N LEU A 43 -8.47 -3.72 33.42
CA LEU A 43 -7.50 -3.17 34.37
C LEU A 43 -7.92 -1.80 34.92
N ARG A 44 -8.60 -0.98 34.11
CA ARG A 44 -9.14 0.32 34.54
C ARG A 44 -10.28 0.15 35.55
N GLU A 45 -11.14 -0.82 35.32
CA GLU A 45 -12.27 -1.15 36.20
C GLU A 45 -11.82 -1.91 37.47
N ASN A 46 -10.69 -2.62 37.40
CA ASN A 46 -10.16 -3.48 38.46
C ASN A 46 -8.69 -3.13 38.80
N PRO A 47 -8.41 -1.92 39.31
CA PRO A 47 -7.04 -1.42 39.47
C PRO A 47 -6.18 -2.23 40.46
N LYS A 48 -6.81 -3.03 41.33
CA LYS A 48 -6.12 -3.89 42.31
C LYS A 48 -5.81 -5.29 41.79
N PHE A 49 -6.27 -5.66 40.59
CA PHE A 49 -6.12 -7.02 40.04
C PHE A 49 -4.67 -7.52 40.06
N ARG A 50 -3.71 -6.67 39.68
CA ARG A 50 -2.27 -7.01 39.71
C ARG A 50 -1.76 -7.38 41.11
N THR A 51 -2.38 -6.84 42.16
CA THR A 51 -2.00 -7.07 43.56
C THR A 51 -2.81 -8.20 44.18
N GLU A 52 -4.10 -8.32 43.85
CA GLU A 52 -5.01 -9.32 44.40
C GLU A 52 -4.82 -10.71 43.76
N SER A 53 -4.51 -10.73 42.46
CA SER A 53 -4.38 -11.94 41.63
C SER A 53 -3.09 -11.95 40.82
N PRO A 54 -1.89 -11.83 41.45
CA PRO A 54 -0.62 -11.58 40.75
C PRO A 54 -0.23 -12.70 39.76
N GLN A 55 -0.59 -13.95 40.05
CA GLN A 55 -0.34 -15.09 39.16
C GLN A 55 -1.12 -14.98 37.84
N PHE A 56 -2.39 -14.57 37.91
CA PHE A 56 -3.24 -14.40 36.74
C PHE A 56 -2.85 -13.12 36.00
N ALA A 57 -2.58 -12.04 36.74
CA ALA A 57 -2.11 -10.78 36.17
C ALA A 57 -0.85 -10.97 35.33
N GLY A 58 0.15 -11.69 35.85
CA GLY A 58 1.37 -11.99 35.08
C GLY A 58 1.11 -12.79 33.81
N ALA A 59 0.20 -13.77 33.85
CA ALA A 59 -0.17 -14.55 32.67
C ALA A 59 -0.91 -13.69 31.63
N TYR A 60 -1.85 -12.84 32.05
CA TYR A 60 -2.56 -11.94 31.16
C TYR A 60 -1.67 -10.83 30.59
N ASP A 61 -0.70 -10.32 31.35
CA ASP A 61 0.27 -9.35 30.84
C ASP A 61 1.07 -9.92 29.67
N VAL A 62 1.48 -11.20 29.77
CA VAL A 62 2.17 -11.89 28.68
C VAL A 62 1.26 -12.03 27.46
N LEU A 63 0.01 -12.46 27.65
CA LEU A 63 -0.97 -12.60 26.55
C LEU A 63 -1.26 -11.25 25.89
N TYR A 64 -1.38 -10.19 26.70
CA TYR A 64 -1.59 -8.83 26.23
C TYR A 64 -0.41 -8.32 25.42
N ASP A 65 0.83 -8.56 25.86
CA ASP A 65 2.03 -8.23 25.09
C ASP A 65 2.05 -8.98 23.74
N GLN A 66 1.67 -10.26 23.71
CA GLN A 66 1.56 -11.04 22.46
C GLN A 66 0.46 -10.50 21.53
N ALA A 67 -0.72 -10.23 22.07
CA ALA A 67 -1.86 -9.72 21.30
C ALA A 67 -1.54 -8.36 20.70
N ARG A 68 -0.88 -7.47 21.44
CA ARG A 68 -0.46 -6.16 20.94
C ARG A 68 0.48 -6.22 19.74
N TRP A 69 1.38 -7.22 19.71
CA TRP A 69 2.24 -7.45 18.54
C TRP A 69 1.45 -7.91 17.30
N VAL A 70 0.33 -8.62 17.47
CA VAL A 70 -0.55 -9.03 16.36
C VAL A 70 -1.47 -7.89 15.94
N ALA A 71 -1.97 -7.14 16.91
CA ALA A 71 -2.81 -5.96 16.72
C ALA A 71 -2.01 -4.72 16.32
N LEU A 72 -0.69 -4.82 16.11
CA LEU A 72 0.22 -3.70 15.84
C LEU A 72 -0.33 -2.68 14.82
N PRO A 73 -0.94 -3.08 13.69
CA PRO A 73 -1.53 -2.12 12.76
C PRO A 73 -2.67 -1.30 13.39
N HIS A 74 -3.51 -1.91 14.22
CA HIS A 74 -4.75 -1.31 14.74
C HIS A 74 -4.62 -0.59 16.07
N LEU A 75 -3.47 -0.65 16.75
CA LEU A 75 -3.27 0.04 18.02
C LEU A 75 -3.56 1.55 17.87
N ALA A 76 -4.46 2.07 18.70
CA ALA A 76 -4.99 3.42 18.56
C ALA A 76 -3.88 4.49 18.69
N GLU A 77 -3.03 4.36 19.71
CA GLU A 77 -2.03 5.37 20.05
C GLU A 77 -0.65 5.01 19.50
N GLU A 78 -0.01 5.92 18.77
CA GLU A 78 1.38 5.72 18.30
C GLU A 78 2.37 5.50 19.44
N ASN A 79 2.10 6.11 20.60
CA ASN A 79 2.96 5.95 21.78
C ASN A 79 2.98 4.51 22.28
N ASP A 80 1.88 3.78 22.17
CA ASP A 80 1.80 2.38 22.58
C ASP A 80 2.65 1.53 21.64
N VAL A 81 2.62 1.82 20.34
CA VAL A 81 3.50 1.16 19.36
C VAL A 81 4.97 1.42 19.70
N VAL A 82 5.35 2.68 19.96
CA VAL A 82 6.73 3.03 20.34
C VAL A 82 7.16 2.30 21.62
N GLN A 83 6.28 2.22 22.63
CA GLN A 83 6.56 1.49 23.87
C GLN A 83 6.73 -0.01 23.65
N LEU A 84 6.00 -0.63 22.73
CA LEU A 84 6.19 -2.05 22.39
C LEU A 84 7.61 -2.31 21.90
N PHE A 85 8.12 -1.49 20.98
CA PHE A 85 9.48 -1.60 20.49
C PHE A 85 10.54 -1.25 21.55
N GLU A 86 10.23 -0.34 22.48
CA GLU A 86 11.16 0.08 23.53
C GLU A 86 11.28 -0.93 24.68
N GLN A 87 10.22 -1.70 24.99
CA GLN A 87 10.15 -2.46 26.25
C GLN A 87 9.56 -3.86 26.16
N LYS A 88 8.98 -4.29 25.01
CA LYS A 88 8.18 -5.52 24.92
C LYS A 88 8.60 -6.46 23.78
N VAL A 89 9.83 -6.33 23.31
CA VAL A 89 10.41 -7.13 22.23
C VAL A 89 10.54 -8.61 22.62
N ASN A 90 10.76 -8.96 23.90
CA ASN A 90 10.82 -10.36 24.30
C ASN A 90 9.53 -11.14 24.03
N ALA A 91 8.37 -10.47 24.00
CA ALA A 91 7.10 -11.12 23.68
C ALA A 91 7.05 -11.67 22.25
N LEU A 92 7.94 -11.22 21.35
CA LEU A 92 8.08 -11.77 20.01
C LEU A 92 8.57 -13.23 20.00
N LYS A 93 9.27 -13.69 21.06
CA LYS A 93 9.71 -15.10 21.17
C LYS A 93 8.55 -16.08 21.28
N LEU A 94 7.38 -15.59 21.68
CA LEU A 94 6.19 -16.39 21.88
C LEU A 94 5.25 -16.34 20.66
N GLN A 95 5.68 -15.69 19.57
CA GLN A 95 4.94 -15.66 18.32
C GLN A 95 5.14 -16.97 17.53
N PRO A 96 4.15 -17.40 16.75
CA PRO A 96 4.19 -18.65 16.02
C PRO A 96 5.24 -18.60 14.90
N GLU A 97 5.62 -19.77 14.42
CA GLU A 97 6.46 -19.89 13.24
C GLU A 97 5.79 -19.18 12.04
N GLY A 98 6.57 -18.43 11.27
CA GLY A 98 6.06 -17.60 10.16
C GLY A 98 5.39 -16.29 10.59
N TYR A 99 5.53 -15.86 11.85
CA TYR A 99 5.20 -14.50 12.27
C TYR A 99 6.13 -13.49 11.59
N ASP A 100 5.54 -12.58 10.82
CA ASP A 100 6.24 -11.55 10.06
C ASP A 100 5.95 -10.17 10.66
N LEU A 101 6.91 -9.66 11.45
CA LEU A 101 6.80 -8.34 12.05
C LEU A 101 6.92 -7.22 11.00
N LYS A 102 7.68 -7.47 9.92
CA LYS A 102 7.93 -6.50 8.87
C LYS A 102 6.61 -6.16 8.16
N ASP A 103 5.81 -7.18 7.85
CA ASP A 103 4.48 -7.02 7.24
C ASP A 103 3.51 -6.23 8.14
N LEU A 104 3.47 -6.56 9.44
CA LEU A 104 2.60 -5.83 10.38
C LEU A 104 3.03 -4.37 10.55
N PHE A 105 4.33 -4.11 10.58
CA PHE A 105 4.86 -2.76 10.65
C PHE A 105 4.58 -1.97 9.35
N ARG A 106 4.68 -2.64 8.19
CA ARG A 106 4.31 -2.08 6.89
C ARG A 106 2.86 -1.61 6.88
N GLU A 107 1.94 -2.43 7.36
CA GLU A 107 0.53 -2.06 7.46
C GLU A 107 0.28 -0.92 8.45
N ARG A 108 0.98 -0.92 9.58
CA ARG A 108 0.93 0.22 10.51
C ARG A 108 1.36 1.52 9.82
N LEU A 109 2.40 1.46 8.99
CA LEU A 109 2.84 2.62 8.21
C LEU A 109 1.79 3.02 7.17
N LEU A 110 1.11 2.06 6.52
CA LEU A 110 0.08 2.36 5.52
C LEU A 110 -1.08 3.19 6.08
N ILE A 111 -1.52 2.91 7.31
CA ILE A 111 -2.57 3.70 7.97
C ILE A 111 -2.05 5.00 8.59
N THR A 112 -0.73 5.15 8.76
CA THR A 112 -0.12 6.38 9.26
C THR A 112 -0.08 7.41 8.12
N PRO A 113 -0.52 8.67 8.33
CA PRO A 113 -0.44 9.72 7.31
C PRO A 113 0.97 9.87 6.75
N LEU A 114 1.10 10.00 5.43
CA LEU A 114 2.38 9.94 4.72
C LEU A 114 3.41 10.94 5.28
N GLU A 115 2.97 12.15 5.60
CA GLU A 115 3.78 13.23 6.17
C GLU A 115 4.30 12.93 7.59
N GLN A 116 3.68 11.98 8.31
CA GLN A 116 4.07 11.58 9.66
C GLN A 116 4.94 10.31 9.68
N ARG A 117 4.90 9.49 8.62
CA ARG A 117 5.58 8.18 8.56
C ARG A 117 7.07 8.26 8.88
N ASN A 118 7.80 9.22 8.30
CA ASN A 118 9.24 9.34 8.53
C ASN A 118 9.58 9.72 9.98
N ALA A 119 8.77 10.59 10.59
CA ALA A 119 8.93 10.94 12.00
C ALA A 119 8.62 9.75 12.91
N PHE A 120 7.55 9.00 12.60
CA PHE A 120 7.20 7.78 13.31
C PHE A 120 8.29 6.70 13.20
N LYS A 121 8.80 6.43 12.00
CA LYS A 121 9.95 5.53 11.75
C LYS A 121 11.17 5.90 12.58
N ALA A 122 11.50 7.19 12.69
CA ALA A 122 12.61 7.66 13.51
C ALA A 122 12.39 7.31 15.00
N ARG A 123 11.17 7.53 15.52
CA ARG A 123 10.82 7.19 16.91
C ARG A 123 10.94 5.69 17.19
N ILE A 124 10.54 4.84 16.24
CA ILE A 124 10.68 3.37 16.36
C ILE A 124 12.14 2.94 16.38
N ARG A 125 12.98 3.51 15.51
CA ARG A 125 14.43 3.27 15.53
C ARG A 125 15.05 3.69 16.86
N ASP A 126 14.67 4.86 17.38
CA ASP A 126 15.19 5.36 18.65
C ASP A 126 14.73 4.50 19.85
N ALA A 127 13.49 3.99 19.81
CA ALA A 127 12.96 3.04 20.80
C ALA A 127 13.77 1.74 20.82
N LEU A 128 14.08 1.16 19.66
CA LEU A 128 14.93 -0.03 19.55
C LEU A 128 16.35 0.21 20.09
N LEU A 129 16.92 1.40 19.87
CA LEU A 129 18.22 1.79 20.42
C LEU A 129 18.21 2.03 21.93
N ARG A 130 17.06 2.37 22.52
CA ARG A 130 16.89 2.50 23.98
C ARG A 130 16.50 1.19 24.65
N ASN A 131 15.97 0.22 23.92
CA ASN A 131 15.51 -1.05 24.48
C ASN A 131 16.63 -1.83 25.20
N LYS A 132 16.43 -2.08 26.50
CA LYS A 132 17.38 -2.79 27.39
C LYS A 132 16.97 -4.22 27.72
N GLU A 133 15.93 -4.75 27.10
CA GLU A 133 15.54 -6.14 27.27
C GLU A 133 16.68 -7.06 26.84
N GLN A 134 16.97 -8.05 27.69
CA GLN A 134 17.95 -9.08 27.38
C GLN A 134 17.30 -10.13 26.48
N LEU A 135 17.73 -10.17 25.22
CA LEU A 135 17.22 -11.10 24.22
C LEU A 135 18.04 -12.39 24.19
N THR A 136 19.36 -12.28 24.36
CA THR A 136 20.29 -13.40 24.25
C THR A 136 21.30 -13.38 25.40
N LYS A 137 22.13 -14.44 25.46
CA LYS A 137 23.39 -14.38 26.21
C LYS A 137 24.32 -13.32 25.63
N PRO A 138 25.32 -12.84 26.39
CA PRO A 138 26.37 -11.98 25.85
C PRO A 138 27.00 -12.55 24.58
N PHE A 139 27.42 -11.68 23.67
CA PHE A 139 27.95 -12.08 22.36
C PHE A 139 29.21 -11.27 22.01
N PRO A 140 30.15 -11.83 21.24
CA PRO A 140 31.31 -11.09 20.74
C PRO A 140 30.90 -10.14 19.61
N ALA A 141 31.39 -8.90 19.67
CA ALA A 141 31.22 -7.95 18.57
C ALA A 141 32.01 -8.37 17.32
N MET A 142 31.54 -7.99 16.13
CA MET A 142 32.18 -8.38 14.87
C MET A 142 33.61 -7.84 14.77
N GLY A 143 34.56 -8.74 14.53
CA GLY A 143 35.99 -8.39 14.43
C GLY A 143 36.63 -7.97 15.76
N SER A 144 35.98 -8.24 16.90
CA SER A 144 36.47 -7.89 18.24
C SER A 144 36.37 -9.09 19.19
N THR A 145 37.23 -9.10 20.21
CA THR A 145 37.16 -10.05 21.33
C THR A 145 36.32 -9.52 22.49
N VAL A 146 35.84 -8.28 22.41
CA VAL A 146 35.01 -7.66 23.45
C VAL A 146 33.60 -8.21 23.37
N GLU A 147 33.13 -8.79 24.48
CA GLU A 147 31.74 -9.21 24.61
C GLU A 147 30.81 -8.03 24.93
N ARG A 148 29.64 -8.03 24.31
CA ARG A 148 28.54 -7.12 24.57
C ARG A 148 27.41 -7.88 25.24
N ALA A 149 26.68 -7.21 26.14
CA ALA A 149 25.46 -7.78 26.69
C ALA A 149 24.45 -8.07 25.58
N GLY A 150 23.75 -9.20 25.64
CA GLY A 150 22.77 -9.66 24.65
C GLY A 150 21.45 -8.89 24.65
N THR A 151 21.49 -7.57 24.85
CA THR A 151 20.30 -6.70 24.84
C THR A 151 19.90 -6.29 23.43
N VAL A 152 18.62 -5.97 23.22
CA VAL A 152 18.10 -5.46 21.93
C VAL A 152 18.92 -4.29 21.39
N SER A 153 19.15 -3.25 22.20
CA SER A 153 19.92 -2.07 21.77
C SER A 153 21.36 -2.38 21.32
N ASN A 154 22.04 -3.33 21.99
CA ASN A 154 23.40 -3.75 21.59
C ASN A 154 23.37 -4.52 20.26
N TRP A 155 22.40 -5.41 20.04
CA TRP A 155 22.23 -6.11 18.76
C TRP A 155 21.90 -5.16 17.62
N VAL A 156 21.01 -4.19 17.84
CA VAL A 156 20.66 -3.14 16.87
C VAL A 156 21.88 -2.29 16.53
N THR A 157 22.65 -1.87 17.54
CA THR A 157 23.89 -1.11 17.33
C THR A 157 24.93 -1.92 16.55
N GLU A 158 25.08 -3.20 16.87
CA GLU A 158 25.98 -4.10 16.15
C GLU A 158 25.59 -4.23 14.68
N TYR A 159 24.32 -4.52 14.40
CA TYR A 159 23.80 -4.64 13.04
C TYR A 159 24.01 -3.37 12.22
N LEU A 160 23.66 -2.21 12.78
CA LEU A 160 23.86 -0.92 12.10
C LEU A 160 25.34 -0.61 11.86
N SER A 161 26.26 -1.09 12.69
CA SER A 161 27.71 -0.90 12.48
C SER A 161 28.25 -1.69 11.29
N VAL A 162 27.61 -2.82 10.96
CA VAL A 162 27.98 -3.67 9.82
C VAL A 162 27.34 -3.16 8.53
N VAL A 163 26.06 -2.80 8.57
CA VAL A 163 25.31 -2.35 7.38
C VAL A 163 25.58 -0.86 7.06
N ARG A 164 26.04 -0.07 8.03
CA ARG A 164 26.47 1.34 7.88
C ARG A 164 25.42 2.21 7.16
N ASP A 165 25.83 2.99 6.16
CA ASP A 165 24.98 3.87 5.34
C ASP A 165 24.40 3.16 4.11
N ALA A 166 24.80 1.91 3.84
CA ALA A 166 24.26 1.12 2.75
C ALA A 166 22.84 0.70 3.12
N LYS A 167 21.84 1.43 2.63
CA LYS A 167 20.43 1.17 2.90
C LYS A 167 19.99 -0.05 2.10
N ASN A 168 19.35 -1.02 2.75
CA ASN A 168 18.74 -2.18 2.08
C ASN A 168 19.73 -3.01 1.23
N ASP A 169 21.00 -3.09 1.66
CA ASP A 169 22.03 -3.89 1.00
C ASP A 169 21.90 -5.37 1.43
N ALA A 170 21.20 -6.15 0.63
CA ALA A 170 20.96 -7.57 0.88
C ALA A 170 22.25 -8.38 1.07
N LEU A 171 23.36 -7.97 0.44
CA LEU A 171 24.65 -8.66 0.59
C LEU A 171 25.23 -8.41 1.99
N LEU A 172 25.17 -7.18 2.49
CA LEU A 172 25.63 -6.87 3.85
C LEU A 172 24.75 -7.52 4.92
N GLN A 173 23.44 -7.61 4.69
CA GLN A 173 22.53 -8.33 5.59
C GLN A 173 22.84 -9.84 5.60
N ALA A 174 22.98 -10.45 4.42
CA ALA A 174 23.35 -11.85 4.29
C ALA A 174 24.71 -12.13 4.95
N ARG A 175 25.66 -11.21 4.79
CA ARG A 175 26.96 -11.28 5.47
C ARG A 175 26.79 -11.27 6.98
N PHE A 176 25.99 -10.35 7.53
CA PHE A 176 25.73 -10.31 8.96
C PHE A 176 25.17 -11.65 9.47
N PHE A 177 24.12 -12.18 8.81
CA PHE A 177 23.48 -13.41 9.24
C PHE A 177 24.37 -14.66 9.12
N ASN A 178 25.24 -14.71 8.10
CA ASN A 178 26.06 -15.88 7.81
C ASN A 178 27.46 -15.84 8.43
N GLU A 179 27.99 -14.65 8.74
CA GLU A 179 29.37 -14.47 9.22
C GLU A 179 29.45 -13.97 10.66
N HIS A 180 28.41 -13.36 11.22
CA HIS A 180 28.49 -12.82 12.58
C HIS A 180 28.57 -13.94 13.63
N PRO A 181 29.69 -14.08 14.37
CA PRO A 181 29.96 -15.24 15.21
C PRO A 181 28.90 -15.41 16.30
N GLY A 182 28.51 -14.31 16.96
CA GLY A 182 27.47 -14.35 17.98
C GLY A 182 26.08 -14.69 17.45
N PHE A 183 25.77 -14.34 16.19
CA PHE A 183 24.43 -14.53 15.63
C PHE A 183 24.22 -15.99 15.23
N ARG A 184 25.24 -16.60 14.61
CA ARG A 184 25.22 -18.00 14.16
C ARG A 184 25.01 -19.01 15.29
N THR A 185 25.43 -18.66 16.51
CA THR A 185 25.33 -19.53 17.69
C THR A 185 24.03 -19.35 18.47
N LEU A 186 23.19 -18.38 18.08
CA LEU A 186 21.90 -18.16 18.73
C LEU A 186 20.94 -19.31 18.49
N LEU A 187 19.99 -19.45 19.40
CA LEU A 187 18.86 -20.36 19.22
C LEU A 187 17.96 -19.90 18.06
N PRO A 188 17.22 -20.81 17.41
CA PRO A 188 16.38 -20.45 16.26
C PRO A 188 15.35 -19.36 16.55
N ASP A 189 14.75 -19.35 17.74
CA ASP A 189 13.79 -18.34 18.20
C ASP A 189 14.46 -16.97 18.42
N GLU A 190 15.65 -16.95 19.02
CA GLU A 190 16.46 -15.74 19.17
C GLU A 190 16.84 -15.14 17.80
N GLN A 191 17.26 -15.99 16.85
CA GLN A 191 17.54 -15.55 15.48
C GLN A 191 16.30 -15.00 14.78
N ALA A 192 15.15 -15.65 14.93
CA ALA A 192 13.89 -15.23 14.33
C ALA A 192 13.47 -13.84 14.85
N VAL A 193 13.54 -13.62 16.17
CA VAL A 193 13.22 -12.32 16.76
C VAL A 193 14.17 -11.22 16.26
N LEU A 194 15.49 -11.48 16.23
CA LEU A 194 16.44 -10.51 15.69
C LEU A 194 16.21 -10.20 14.21
N LYS A 195 15.93 -11.21 13.38
CA LYS A 195 15.60 -11.01 11.97
C LYS A 195 14.35 -10.13 11.80
N ASN A 196 13.31 -10.36 12.60
CA ASN A 196 12.11 -9.52 12.60
C ASN A 196 12.42 -8.07 12.98
N ILE A 197 13.21 -7.84 14.03
CA ILE A 197 13.63 -6.49 14.45
C ILE A 197 14.46 -5.81 13.36
N PHE A 198 15.43 -6.51 12.77
CA PHE A 198 16.27 -5.94 11.72
C PHE A 198 15.47 -5.65 10.45
N GLY A 199 14.49 -6.47 10.10
CA GLY A 199 13.56 -6.20 9.00
C GLY A 199 12.81 -4.88 9.18
N VAL A 200 12.25 -4.65 10.38
CA VAL A 200 11.63 -3.35 10.73
C VAL A 200 12.65 -2.22 10.69
N LEU A 201 13.83 -2.43 11.27
CA LEU A 201 14.89 -1.42 11.32
C LEU A 201 15.30 -0.95 9.91
N GLU A 202 15.44 -1.85 8.95
CA GLU A 202 15.72 -1.49 7.56
C GLU A 202 14.62 -0.62 6.96
N MET A 203 13.33 -0.93 7.21
CA MET A 203 12.22 -0.08 6.77
C MET A 203 12.27 1.33 7.36
N THR A 204 12.71 1.48 8.61
CA THR A 204 12.85 2.80 9.25
C THR A 204 13.96 3.68 8.65
N ARG A 205 14.90 3.08 7.90
CA ARG A 205 16.00 3.79 7.24
C ARG A 205 15.61 4.35 5.86
N LEU A 206 14.48 3.89 5.32
CA LEU A 206 13.95 4.27 4.02
C LEU A 206 12.92 5.39 4.15
N ASP A 207 13.00 6.37 3.26
CA ASP A 207 12.11 7.53 3.24
C ASP A 207 10.79 7.15 2.57
N SER A 208 9.68 7.24 3.30
CA SER A 208 8.34 6.87 2.79
C SER A 208 7.89 7.72 1.61
N THR A 209 8.48 8.91 1.40
CA THR A 209 8.17 9.77 0.25
C THR A 209 8.90 9.35 -1.02
N LYS A 210 9.89 8.45 -0.92
CA LYS A 210 10.65 7.93 -2.05
C LYS A 210 10.08 6.58 -2.48
N VAL A 211 10.27 6.26 -3.77
CA VAL A 211 9.83 4.99 -4.35
C VAL A 211 10.36 3.79 -3.55
N GLU A 212 11.62 3.85 -3.16
CA GLU A 212 12.33 2.81 -2.41
C GLU A 212 11.85 2.61 -0.96
N GLY A 213 11.22 3.63 -0.36
CA GLY A 213 10.74 3.55 1.02
C GLY A 213 9.23 3.51 1.17
N PHE A 214 8.49 3.52 0.04
CA PHE A 214 7.04 3.48 0.04
C PHE A 214 6.52 2.09 0.41
N GLU A 215 5.57 2.04 1.33
CA GLU A 215 5.08 0.79 1.92
C GLU A 215 3.92 0.15 1.15
N GLY A 216 3.30 0.84 0.20
CA GLY A 216 2.28 0.24 -0.65
C GLY A 216 2.87 -0.60 -1.77
N SER A 217 2.14 -1.61 -2.23
CA SER A 217 2.46 -2.33 -3.46
C SER A 217 2.47 -1.34 -4.62
N LYS A 218 3.60 -1.20 -5.30
CA LYS A 218 3.67 -0.46 -6.57
C LYS A 218 3.88 -1.44 -7.69
N LEU A 219 2.98 -1.40 -8.68
CA LEU A 219 3.24 -1.99 -9.99
C LEU A 219 4.16 -1.04 -10.76
N VAL A 220 5.37 -1.49 -11.01
CA VAL A 220 6.42 -0.76 -11.73
C VAL A 220 6.88 -1.63 -12.89
N GLU A 221 6.78 -1.15 -14.11
CA GLU A 221 7.33 -1.88 -15.26
C GLU A 221 8.81 -1.57 -15.41
N LEU A 222 9.65 -2.62 -15.42
CA LEU A 222 11.11 -2.55 -15.56
C LEU A 222 11.50 -3.47 -16.72
N ASP A 223 12.19 -2.93 -17.73
CA ASP A 223 12.61 -3.65 -18.94
C ASP A 223 11.47 -4.42 -19.66
N GLY A 224 10.27 -3.83 -19.71
CA GLY A 224 9.10 -4.42 -20.38
C GLY A 224 8.41 -5.53 -19.58
N LYS A 225 8.70 -5.64 -18.28
CA LYS A 225 8.10 -6.61 -17.36
C LYS A 225 7.45 -5.88 -16.20
N LEU A 226 6.19 -6.21 -15.94
CA LEU A 226 5.48 -5.72 -14.75
C LEU A 226 6.16 -6.31 -13.51
N MET A 227 6.79 -5.46 -12.71
CA MET A 227 7.40 -5.84 -11.44
C MET A 227 6.52 -5.32 -10.31
N GLU A 228 6.35 -6.15 -9.28
CA GLU A 228 5.75 -5.73 -8.02
C GLU A 228 6.90 -5.26 -7.12
N TYR A 229 6.88 -3.97 -6.77
CA TYR A 229 7.79 -3.42 -5.78
C TYR A 229 7.16 -3.59 -4.39
N ASP A 230 7.77 -4.47 -3.61
CA ASP A 230 7.46 -4.71 -2.20
C ASP A 230 8.70 -4.34 -1.38
N GLY A 231 8.71 -3.13 -0.82
CA GLY A 231 9.46 -2.69 0.37
C GLY A 231 10.80 -3.38 0.67
N GLY A 232 11.64 -3.64 -0.35
CA GLY A 232 12.78 -4.54 -0.20
C GLY A 232 13.36 -5.10 -1.51
N GLY A 233 12.56 -5.23 -2.57
CA GLY A 233 13.05 -5.70 -3.87
C GLY A 233 12.00 -5.64 -4.98
N PHE A 234 12.45 -5.89 -6.20
CA PHE A 234 11.58 -6.08 -7.36
C PHE A 234 11.32 -7.57 -7.53
N SER A 235 10.06 -7.99 -7.56
CA SER A 235 9.69 -9.35 -7.98
C SER A 235 9.02 -9.28 -9.35
N GLU A 236 9.47 -10.12 -10.29
CA GLU A 236 8.82 -10.23 -11.61
C GLU A 236 7.43 -10.83 -11.40
N VAL A 237 6.41 -10.14 -11.89
CA VAL A 237 5.04 -10.63 -11.78
C VAL A 237 4.90 -11.87 -12.68
N GLY A 238 5.06 -13.05 -12.08
CA GLY A 238 4.43 -14.29 -12.54
C GLY A 238 5.26 -15.28 -13.37
N ARG A 239 6.42 -15.74 -12.90
CA ARG A 239 6.97 -17.04 -13.39
C ARG A 239 7.19 -18.10 -12.33
N ASP A 240 7.87 -17.82 -11.23
CA ASP A 240 8.27 -18.91 -10.32
C ASP A 240 7.08 -19.56 -9.58
N LEU A 241 6.10 -18.76 -9.14
CA LEU A 241 4.86 -19.28 -8.54
C LEU A 241 3.92 -19.92 -9.58
N MET A 242 3.92 -19.41 -10.83
CA MET A 242 3.07 -19.92 -11.91
C MET A 242 3.58 -21.25 -12.48
N GLU A 243 4.89 -21.47 -12.47
CA GLU A 243 5.51 -22.72 -12.92
C GLU A 243 5.32 -23.85 -11.89
N GLU A 244 5.26 -23.53 -10.59
CA GLU A 244 4.82 -24.46 -9.54
C GLU A 244 3.31 -24.66 -9.50
N LEU A 245 2.51 -23.59 -9.62
CA LEU A 245 1.05 -23.68 -9.62
C LEU A 245 0.53 -24.43 -10.84
N ASN A 246 1.10 -24.26 -12.04
CA ASN A 246 0.69 -24.98 -13.26
C ASN A 246 0.86 -26.50 -13.20
N LYS A 247 1.50 -27.04 -12.17
CA LYS A 247 1.54 -28.48 -11.87
C LYS A 247 0.28 -28.99 -11.15
N LEU A 248 -0.59 -28.10 -10.66
CA LEU A 248 -1.82 -28.45 -9.96
C LEU A 248 -3.06 -28.37 -10.87
N PRO A 249 -3.99 -29.35 -10.81
CA PRO A 249 -5.20 -29.36 -11.63
C PRO A 249 -6.16 -28.20 -11.29
N ALA A 250 -6.81 -27.65 -12.33
CA ALA A 250 -7.62 -26.43 -12.29
C ALA A 250 -8.84 -26.48 -11.34
N SER A 251 -9.23 -27.65 -10.86
CA SER A 251 -10.38 -27.84 -9.95
C SER A 251 -10.12 -27.46 -8.50
N TYR A 252 -8.90 -27.06 -8.13
CA TYR A 252 -8.50 -26.77 -6.74
C TYR A 252 -8.02 -25.35 -6.47
N ARG A 253 -8.12 -24.41 -7.42
CA ARG A 253 -7.63 -23.04 -7.22
C ARG A 253 -8.78 -22.06 -6.93
N PRO A 254 -8.91 -21.52 -5.71
CA PRO A 254 -9.68 -20.29 -5.51
C PRO A 254 -8.95 -19.11 -6.19
N PRO A 255 -9.66 -18.21 -6.89
CA PRO A 255 -9.05 -17.06 -7.54
C PRO A 255 -8.41 -16.15 -6.49
N THR A 256 -7.14 -15.85 -6.70
CA THR A 256 -6.38 -14.92 -5.86
C THR A 256 -6.99 -13.51 -5.95
N GLN A 257 -6.83 -12.68 -4.91
CA GLN A 257 -7.23 -11.27 -4.92
C GLN A 257 -6.61 -10.52 -6.13
N LYS A 258 -5.42 -10.95 -6.54
CA LYS A 258 -4.66 -10.51 -7.71
C LYS A 258 -5.34 -10.81 -9.06
N GLU A 259 -5.96 -11.99 -9.21
CA GLU A 259 -6.73 -12.34 -10.41
C GLU A 259 -8.03 -11.53 -10.48
N LYS A 260 -8.70 -11.34 -9.34
CA LYS A 260 -9.92 -10.52 -9.25
C LYS A 260 -9.64 -9.06 -9.65
N LEU A 261 -8.55 -8.47 -9.19
CA LEU A 261 -8.16 -7.10 -9.55
C LEU A 261 -7.78 -6.96 -11.03
N ARG A 262 -7.06 -7.94 -11.59
CA ARG A 262 -6.68 -7.92 -13.02
C ARG A 262 -7.89 -7.99 -13.93
N ASP A 263 -8.86 -8.83 -13.59
CA ASP A 263 -10.08 -8.99 -14.39
C ASP A 263 -10.97 -7.74 -14.34
N ARG A 264 -10.97 -7.01 -13.21
CA ARG A 264 -11.70 -5.74 -13.06
C ARG A 264 -11.02 -4.55 -13.75
N PHE A 265 -9.69 -4.54 -13.78
CA PHE A 265 -8.93 -3.49 -14.44
C PHE A 265 -9.05 -3.56 -15.96
N ASN A 266 -9.09 -4.77 -16.52
CA ASN A 266 -9.18 -4.98 -17.97
C ASN A 266 -10.54 -4.57 -18.54
N ASP A 267 -10.53 -4.10 -19.79
CA ASP A 267 -11.75 -3.93 -20.56
C ASP A 267 -12.47 -5.29 -20.69
N PRO A 268 -13.80 -5.35 -20.48
CA PRO A 268 -14.59 -6.52 -20.86
C PRO A 268 -14.29 -6.93 -22.29
N GLU A 269 -14.27 -8.23 -22.57
CA GLU A 269 -13.79 -8.76 -23.85
C GLU A 269 -14.42 -8.11 -25.10
N PRO A 270 -15.75 -7.84 -25.17
CA PRO A 270 -16.35 -7.14 -26.30
C PRO A 270 -15.81 -5.71 -26.48
N GLU A 271 -15.60 -4.99 -25.37
CA GLU A 271 -15.06 -3.63 -25.39
C GLU A 271 -13.59 -3.65 -25.81
N ARG A 272 -12.80 -4.57 -25.25
CA ARG A 272 -11.38 -4.77 -25.60
C ARG A 272 -11.18 -5.00 -27.09
N LEU A 273 -12.00 -5.86 -27.70
CA LEU A 273 -11.95 -6.14 -29.13
C LEU A 273 -12.33 -4.91 -29.97
N ALA A 274 -13.34 -4.15 -29.54
CA ALA A 274 -13.75 -2.92 -30.23
C ALA A 274 -12.68 -1.82 -30.14
N ILE A 275 -12.01 -1.68 -29.00
CA ILE A 275 -10.91 -0.73 -28.79
C ILE A 275 -9.71 -1.13 -29.64
N ALA A 276 -9.32 -2.40 -29.64
CA ALA A 276 -8.22 -2.91 -30.46
C ALA A 276 -8.46 -2.67 -31.96
N ALA A 277 -9.67 -2.98 -32.45
CA ALA A 277 -10.06 -2.70 -33.83
C ALA A 277 -10.02 -1.19 -34.15
N SER A 278 -10.45 -0.35 -33.19
CA SER A 278 -10.39 1.11 -33.34
C SER A 278 -8.97 1.64 -33.35
N MET A 279 -8.05 1.06 -32.55
CA MET A 279 -6.64 1.42 -32.56
C MET A 279 -6.00 1.14 -33.92
N GLU A 280 -6.26 -0.03 -34.51
CA GLU A 280 -5.76 -0.38 -35.84
C GLU A 280 -6.30 0.56 -36.93
N ALA A 281 -7.61 0.85 -36.89
CA ALA A 281 -8.21 1.80 -37.83
C ALA A 281 -7.64 3.22 -37.69
N LEU A 282 -7.43 3.70 -36.45
CA LEU A 282 -6.84 5.00 -36.17
C LEU A 282 -5.36 5.07 -36.59
N ARG A 283 -4.59 3.99 -36.39
CA ARG A 283 -3.21 3.89 -36.89
C ARG A 283 -3.15 3.97 -38.40
N ALA A 284 -4.08 3.32 -39.10
CA ALA A 284 -4.17 3.39 -40.56
C ALA A 284 -4.56 4.80 -41.06
N GLU A 285 -5.46 5.51 -40.36
CA GLU A 285 -5.95 6.84 -40.76
C GLU A 285 -4.98 7.98 -40.38
N ALA A 286 -4.36 7.92 -39.18
CA ALA A 286 -3.51 8.97 -38.65
C ALA A 286 -2.00 8.73 -38.89
N GLY A 287 -1.57 7.48 -39.09
CA GLY A 287 -0.17 7.10 -39.09
C GLY A 287 0.53 7.52 -37.79
N SER A 288 1.72 8.12 -37.90
CA SER A 288 2.46 8.69 -36.78
C SER A 288 2.22 10.20 -36.57
N ASN A 289 1.19 10.78 -37.18
CA ASN A 289 0.93 12.22 -37.11
C ASN A 289 0.10 12.59 -35.85
N PRO A 290 0.70 13.24 -34.84
CA PRO A 290 0.00 13.60 -33.60
C PRO A 290 -1.15 14.58 -33.83
N GLN A 291 -0.98 15.53 -34.76
CA GLN A 291 -2.02 16.50 -35.07
C GLN A 291 -3.25 15.80 -35.66
N LYS A 292 -3.02 14.84 -36.56
CA LYS A 292 -4.12 14.10 -37.16
C LYS A 292 -4.90 13.29 -36.12
N LEU A 293 -4.20 12.68 -35.17
CA LEU A 293 -4.85 11.93 -34.09
C LEU A 293 -5.69 12.84 -33.17
N ARG A 294 -5.22 14.05 -32.88
CA ARG A 294 -6.02 15.06 -32.14
C ARG A 294 -7.25 15.52 -32.90
N GLU A 295 -7.12 15.78 -34.21
CA GLU A 295 -8.25 16.15 -35.07
C GLU A 295 -9.32 15.05 -35.11
N LEU A 296 -8.90 13.79 -35.20
CA LEU A 296 -9.81 12.63 -35.20
C LEU A 296 -10.51 12.48 -33.85
N LEU A 297 -9.76 12.58 -32.73
CA LEU A 297 -10.34 12.58 -31.39
C LEU A 297 -11.35 13.73 -31.23
N ALA A 298 -10.98 14.95 -31.62
CA ALA A 298 -11.86 16.10 -31.55
C ALA A 298 -13.15 15.90 -32.36
N ARG A 299 -13.03 15.38 -33.59
CA ARG A 299 -14.19 15.05 -34.44
C ARG A 299 -15.11 14.04 -33.76
N ASP A 300 -14.54 13.00 -33.16
CA ASP A 300 -15.29 11.90 -32.56
C ASP A 300 -15.94 12.29 -31.21
N LEU A 301 -15.43 13.34 -30.55
CA LEU A 301 -15.99 13.93 -29.34
C LEU A 301 -16.99 15.07 -29.60
N THR A 302 -16.91 15.75 -30.74
CA THR A 302 -17.75 16.94 -31.06
C THR A 302 -19.02 16.61 -31.85
N VAL A 303 -19.61 15.43 -31.64
CA VAL A 303 -20.80 14.98 -32.39
C VAL A 303 -21.94 16.00 -32.26
N ARG A 304 -22.33 16.54 -33.41
CA ARG A 304 -23.37 17.58 -33.56
C ARG A 304 -24.73 17.03 -33.12
N THR A 305 -25.49 17.87 -32.44
CA THR A 305 -26.91 17.71 -32.12
C THR A 305 -27.66 16.95 -33.22
N GLY A 306 -28.07 15.71 -32.92
CA GLY A 306 -28.99 14.92 -33.75
C GLY A 306 -28.46 13.64 -34.41
N GLN A 307 -27.21 13.22 -34.23
CA GLN A 307 -26.72 11.91 -34.72
C GLN A 307 -25.87 11.14 -33.71
N ALA A 308 -25.92 9.80 -33.83
CA ALA A 308 -25.17 8.70 -33.20
C ALA A 308 -24.48 8.96 -31.85
N LYS A 309 -24.73 8.06 -30.88
CA LYS A 309 -23.99 8.03 -29.61
C LYS A 309 -22.47 8.15 -29.86
N PRO A 310 -21.75 8.95 -29.05
CA PRO A 310 -20.29 9.04 -29.11
C PRO A 310 -19.65 7.65 -29.10
N ASN A 311 -18.63 7.45 -29.95
CA ASN A 311 -17.98 6.15 -30.09
C ASN A 311 -16.91 5.97 -29.00
N VAL A 312 -17.34 5.42 -27.86
CA VAL A 312 -16.48 5.17 -26.68
C VAL A 312 -15.21 4.38 -27.05
N PRO A 313 -15.28 3.21 -27.73
CA PRO A 313 -14.08 2.46 -28.09
C PRO A 313 -13.06 3.26 -28.90
N ARG A 314 -13.54 4.11 -29.82
CA ARG A 314 -12.68 4.90 -30.69
C ARG A 314 -12.03 6.07 -29.97
N ALA A 315 -12.75 6.74 -29.07
CA ALA A 315 -12.18 7.80 -28.23
C ALA A 315 -11.13 7.24 -27.25
N ALA A 316 -11.43 6.11 -26.59
CA ALA A 316 -10.48 5.42 -25.72
C ALA A 316 -9.22 4.98 -26.49
N ALA A 317 -9.39 4.39 -27.68
CA ALA A 317 -8.29 4.03 -28.56
C ALA A 317 -7.41 5.22 -28.96
N ALA A 318 -8.03 6.36 -29.34
CA ALA A 318 -7.29 7.56 -29.72
C ALA A 318 -6.48 8.14 -28.55
N LEU A 319 -7.04 8.17 -27.35
CA LEU A 319 -6.34 8.62 -26.14
C LEU A 319 -5.17 7.71 -25.77
N ARG A 320 -5.38 6.38 -25.80
CA ARG A 320 -4.30 5.39 -25.55
C ARG A 320 -3.20 5.49 -26.60
N LEU A 321 -3.54 5.60 -27.89
CA LEU A 321 -2.56 5.80 -28.96
C LEU A 321 -1.78 7.11 -28.80
N TYR A 322 -2.45 8.18 -28.41
CA TYR A 322 -1.81 9.47 -28.21
C TYR A 322 -0.82 9.41 -27.05
N ALA A 323 -1.24 8.86 -25.92
CA ALA A 323 -0.39 8.64 -24.74
C ALA A 323 0.83 7.75 -25.07
N ALA A 324 0.64 6.72 -25.91
CA ALA A 324 1.68 5.77 -26.27
C ALA A 324 2.78 6.36 -27.17
N VAL A 325 2.57 7.50 -27.85
CA VAL A 325 3.50 7.98 -28.89
C VAL A 325 3.85 9.47 -28.74
N HIS A 326 3.02 10.25 -28.07
CA HIS A 326 3.20 11.70 -27.94
C HIS A 326 3.18 12.18 -26.48
N ASP A 327 3.73 13.36 -26.21
CA ASP A 327 3.64 14.01 -24.88
C ASP A 327 2.19 14.41 -24.63
N PHE A 328 1.56 13.87 -23.58
CA PHE A 328 0.14 14.06 -23.33
C PHE A 328 -0.22 15.52 -23.06
N LYS A 329 0.73 16.33 -22.58
CA LYS A 329 0.57 17.78 -22.37
C LYS A 329 0.23 18.53 -23.64
N THR A 330 0.66 18.02 -24.79
CA THR A 330 0.40 18.64 -26.09
C THR A 330 -1.00 18.33 -26.65
N LEU A 331 -1.77 17.46 -25.98
CA LEU A 331 -3.10 17.07 -26.43
C LEU A 331 -4.06 18.27 -26.55
N LEU A 332 -3.98 19.19 -25.58
CA LEU A 332 -4.83 20.39 -25.51
C LEU A 332 -4.35 21.55 -26.38
N ALA A 333 -3.37 21.32 -27.26
CA ALA A 333 -3.03 22.24 -28.34
C ALA A 333 -4.11 22.25 -29.45
N GLU A 334 -4.92 21.19 -29.55
CA GLU A 334 -6.06 21.17 -30.47
C GLU A 334 -7.19 22.04 -29.94
N ARG A 335 -7.59 23.04 -30.74
CA ARG A 335 -8.55 24.07 -30.32
C ARG A 335 -9.88 23.45 -29.91
N ALA A 336 -10.38 22.48 -30.66
CA ALA A 336 -11.65 21.83 -30.36
C ALA A 336 -11.63 21.08 -29.01
N LEU A 337 -10.49 20.47 -28.65
CA LEU A 337 -10.33 19.79 -27.35
C LEU A 337 -10.18 20.81 -26.21
N ASN A 338 -9.52 21.94 -26.48
CA ASN A 338 -9.42 23.05 -25.52
C ASN A 338 -10.81 23.66 -25.23
N ASP A 339 -11.61 23.87 -26.28
CA ASP A 339 -12.95 24.45 -26.19
C ASP A 339 -13.91 23.54 -25.38
N LEU A 340 -13.70 22.22 -25.41
CA LEU A 340 -14.47 21.25 -24.60
C LEU A 340 -14.30 21.48 -23.09
N ILE A 341 -13.08 21.74 -22.62
CA ILE A 341 -12.83 22.07 -21.21
C ILE A 341 -13.39 23.45 -20.87
N ARG A 342 -13.25 24.45 -21.76
CA ARG A 342 -13.79 25.79 -21.53
C ARG A 342 -15.31 25.75 -21.36
N ALA A 343 -15.99 25.09 -22.29
CA ALA A 343 -17.44 24.94 -22.25
C ALA A 343 -17.90 24.26 -20.95
N PHE A 344 -17.18 23.23 -20.50
CA PHE A 344 -17.44 22.58 -19.22
C PHE A 344 -17.24 23.53 -18.03
N LEU A 345 -16.09 24.22 -17.94
CA LEU A 345 -15.80 25.14 -16.84
C LEU A 345 -16.78 26.33 -16.78
N GLU A 346 -17.23 26.82 -17.95
CA GLU A 346 -18.27 27.86 -18.05
C GLU A 346 -19.64 27.34 -17.59
N LYS A 347 -20.04 26.14 -18.05
CA LYS A 347 -21.28 25.46 -17.65
C LYS A 347 -21.34 25.24 -16.12
N GLU A 348 -20.25 24.81 -15.52
CA GLU A 348 -20.11 24.57 -14.08
C GLU A 348 -19.80 25.85 -13.26
N LYS A 349 -19.73 27.01 -13.92
CA LYS A 349 -19.43 28.33 -13.29
C LYS A 349 -18.11 28.36 -12.51
N ARG A 350 -17.10 27.60 -12.94
CA ARG A 350 -15.77 27.51 -12.32
C ARG A 350 -14.84 28.62 -12.84
N THR A 351 -15.17 29.88 -12.54
CA THR A 351 -14.51 31.06 -13.11
C THR A 351 -13.00 31.12 -12.83
N VAL A 352 -12.56 30.76 -11.62
CA VAL A 352 -11.14 30.73 -11.24
C VAL A 352 -10.35 29.68 -12.04
N ASP A 353 -10.94 28.50 -12.24
CA ASP A 353 -10.31 27.43 -13.02
C ASP A 353 -10.29 27.77 -14.51
N LEU A 354 -11.33 28.43 -15.01
CA LEU A 354 -11.40 28.91 -16.39
C LEU A 354 -10.29 29.92 -16.70
N ASP A 355 -10.05 30.88 -15.81
CA ASP A 355 -8.98 31.86 -15.99
C ASP A 355 -7.59 31.22 -15.86
N SER A 356 -7.42 30.29 -14.92
CA SER A 356 -6.19 29.50 -14.78
C SER A 356 -5.93 28.63 -16.02
N PHE A 357 -6.96 28.04 -16.61
CA PHE A 357 -6.88 27.21 -17.81
C PHE A 357 -6.48 28.01 -19.05
N LYS A 358 -6.96 29.25 -19.20
CA LYS A 358 -6.56 30.14 -20.31
C LYS A 358 -5.06 30.41 -20.32
N VAL A 359 -4.44 30.49 -19.15
CA VAL A 359 -3.00 30.77 -19.00
C VAL A 359 -2.17 29.50 -19.09
N PHE A 360 -2.62 28.41 -18.46
CA PHE A 360 -1.86 27.17 -18.34
C PHE A 360 -2.66 25.93 -18.78
N PRO A 361 -3.06 25.80 -20.06
CA PRO A 361 -3.94 24.71 -20.49
C PRO A 361 -3.29 23.33 -20.38
N GLN A 362 -1.96 23.25 -20.34
CA GLN A 362 -1.20 22.00 -20.26
C GLN A 362 -0.89 21.56 -18.81
N ALA A 363 -1.38 22.29 -17.80
CA ALA A 363 -1.09 21.93 -16.42
C ALA A 363 -1.74 20.58 -16.07
N PRO A 364 -1.08 19.72 -15.25
CA PRO A 364 -1.55 18.37 -14.92
C PRO A 364 -3.04 18.30 -14.50
N GLN A 365 -3.49 19.23 -13.68
CA GLN A 365 -4.89 19.28 -13.22
C GLN A 365 -5.90 19.42 -14.36
N PHE A 366 -5.55 20.11 -15.46
CA PHE A 366 -6.43 20.29 -16.61
C PHE A 366 -6.37 19.11 -17.58
N LEU A 367 -5.26 18.39 -17.62
CA LEU A 367 -5.16 17.12 -18.36
C LEU A 367 -5.98 16.01 -17.68
N LYS A 368 -5.99 15.98 -16.34
CA LYS A 368 -6.88 15.10 -15.57
C LYS A 368 -8.35 15.48 -15.77
N LEU A 369 -8.65 16.78 -15.64
CA LEU A 369 -10.00 17.29 -15.90
C LEU A 369 -10.46 16.98 -17.32
N PHE A 370 -9.58 17.07 -18.31
CA PHE A 370 -9.89 16.71 -19.69
C PHE A 370 -10.37 15.26 -19.79
N LEU A 371 -9.66 14.30 -19.19
CA LEU A 371 -10.06 12.89 -19.22
C LEU A 371 -11.43 12.68 -18.56
N GLN A 372 -11.71 13.38 -17.46
CA GLN A 372 -13.01 13.34 -16.80
C GLN A 372 -14.13 13.88 -17.69
N VAL A 373 -13.93 15.07 -18.29
CA VAL A 373 -14.93 15.68 -19.18
C VAL A 373 -15.14 14.79 -20.41
N VAL A 374 -14.09 14.17 -20.95
CA VAL A 374 -14.21 13.25 -22.08
C VAL A 374 -15.01 12.01 -21.70
N PHE A 375 -14.60 11.27 -20.68
CA PHE A 375 -15.23 9.98 -20.38
C PHE A 375 -16.61 10.14 -19.73
N GLU A 376 -16.82 11.11 -18.84
CA GLU A 376 -18.11 11.28 -18.16
C GLU A 376 -19.08 12.20 -18.91
N ASP A 377 -18.69 13.43 -19.28
CA ASP A 377 -19.63 14.41 -19.83
C ASP A 377 -19.83 14.22 -21.34
N ALA A 378 -18.76 14.00 -22.10
CA ALA A 378 -18.83 13.85 -23.56
C ALA A 378 -19.24 12.44 -24.00
N LEU A 379 -18.72 11.40 -23.35
CA LEU A 379 -18.99 10.00 -23.69
C LEU A 379 -20.12 9.38 -22.85
N GLY A 380 -20.48 9.99 -21.72
CA GLY A 380 -21.60 9.54 -20.89
C GLY A 380 -21.33 8.24 -20.12
N LEU A 381 -20.06 7.92 -19.84
CA LEU A 381 -19.71 6.74 -19.06
C LEU A 381 -20.06 6.93 -17.57
N PRO A 382 -20.45 5.86 -16.87
CA PRO A 382 -20.50 5.85 -15.41
C PRO A 382 -19.12 6.16 -14.82
N GLU A 383 -19.10 6.81 -13.65
CA GLU A 383 -17.87 7.25 -12.97
C GLU A 383 -16.81 6.14 -12.87
N ALA A 384 -17.19 4.96 -12.39
CA ALA A 384 -16.25 3.84 -12.22
C ALA A 384 -15.65 3.37 -13.56
N GLU A 385 -16.43 3.37 -14.64
CA GLU A 385 -15.92 2.99 -15.95
C GLU A 385 -15.03 4.10 -16.54
N ALA A 386 -15.42 5.36 -16.35
CA ALA A 386 -14.67 6.52 -16.79
C ALA A 386 -13.30 6.62 -16.09
N ALA A 387 -13.28 6.42 -14.77
CA ALA A 387 -12.08 6.39 -13.94
C ALA A 387 -11.14 5.24 -14.35
N ARG A 388 -11.69 4.04 -14.59
CA ARG A 388 -10.94 2.88 -15.11
C ARG A 388 -10.29 3.20 -16.46
N GLN A 389 -11.04 3.76 -17.40
CA GLN A 389 -10.52 4.14 -18.72
C GLN A 389 -9.42 5.19 -18.64
N ALA A 390 -9.59 6.21 -17.79
CA ALA A 390 -8.57 7.24 -17.57
C ALA A 390 -7.29 6.68 -16.93
N LEU A 391 -7.42 5.74 -15.99
CA LEU A 391 -6.29 5.08 -15.36
C LEU A 391 -5.49 4.27 -16.39
N GLN A 392 -6.15 3.58 -17.32
CA GLN A 392 -5.47 2.88 -18.41
C GLN A 392 -4.73 3.85 -19.35
N VAL A 393 -5.31 5.01 -19.69
CA VAL A 393 -4.61 6.05 -20.48
C VAL A 393 -3.41 6.60 -19.73
N ALA A 394 -3.54 6.86 -18.43
CA ALA A 394 -2.45 7.33 -17.59
C ALA A 394 -1.30 6.31 -17.47
N ASN A 395 -1.63 5.02 -17.42
CA ASN A 395 -0.63 3.95 -17.42
C ASN A 395 0.18 3.95 -18.71
N VAL A 396 -0.49 4.07 -19.87
CA VAL A 396 0.18 4.16 -21.17
C VAL A 396 1.06 5.42 -21.29
N ALA A 397 0.62 6.56 -20.78
CA ALA A 397 1.45 7.79 -20.78
C ALA A 397 2.69 7.63 -19.89
N ARG A 398 2.52 6.98 -18.75
CA ARG A 398 3.58 6.72 -17.77
C ARG A 398 4.65 5.76 -18.26
N GLU A 399 4.31 4.78 -19.11
CA GLU A 399 5.29 3.92 -19.78
C GLU A 399 6.35 4.73 -20.57
N ARG A 400 6.05 5.98 -20.93
CA ARG A 400 6.97 6.90 -21.60
C ARG A 400 7.60 7.95 -20.69
N GLY A 401 7.41 7.82 -19.38
CA GLY A 401 7.89 8.77 -18.38
C GLY A 401 7.05 10.04 -18.26
N ASP A 402 5.85 10.09 -18.84
CA ASP A 402 4.95 11.23 -18.66
C ASP A 402 4.15 11.10 -17.36
N GLY A 403 4.58 11.85 -16.35
CA GLY A 403 3.94 11.89 -15.03
C GLY A 403 2.74 12.83 -14.93
N ALA A 404 2.31 13.50 -16.00
CA ALA A 404 1.26 14.51 -15.93
C ALA A 404 -0.12 13.96 -15.52
N LEU A 405 -0.34 12.66 -15.69
CA LEU A 405 -1.57 11.97 -15.32
C LEU A 405 -1.43 11.10 -14.05
N MET A 406 -0.33 11.27 -13.28
CA MET A 406 -0.20 10.59 -11.98
C MET A 406 -1.37 10.94 -11.07
N ASP A 407 -1.93 9.96 -10.37
CA ASP A 407 -3.08 10.14 -9.47
C ASP A 407 -4.28 10.77 -10.18
N VAL A 408 -4.65 10.25 -11.35
CA VAL A 408 -5.89 10.63 -12.04
C VAL A 408 -7.10 9.91 -11.42
N ALA A 409 -6.93 8.63 -11.08
CA ALA A 409 -7.94 7.75 -10.54
C ALA A 409 -7.27 6.64 -9.71
N PHE A 410 -8.05 5.98 -8.86
CA PHE A 410 -7.62 4.86 -8.03
C PHE A 410 -8.71 3.78 -7.95
N TYR A 411 -8.34 2.59 -7.51
CA TYR A 411 -9.30 1.53 -7.19
C TYR A 411 -9.51 1.50 -5.68
N ASP A 412 -10.76 1.53 -5.24
CA ASP A 412 -11.13 1.37 -3.83
C ASP A 412 -11.55 -0.08 -3.58
N GLU A 413 -10.88 -0.71 -2.63
CA GLU A 413 -11.15 -2.10 -2.27
C GLU A 413 -12.38 -2.26 -1.37
N GLU A 414 -12.81 -1.19 -0.68
CA GLU A 414 -13.95 -1.24 0.23
C GLU A 414 -15.29 -1.31 -0.53
N ASP A 415 -15.43 -0.51 -1.59
CA ASP A 415 -16.63 -0.47 -2.42
C ASP A 415 -16.46 -1.12 -3.79
N ASP A 416 -15.27 -1.67 -4.05
CA ASP A 416 -14.99 -2.57 -5.16
C ASP A 416 -15.12 -1.87 -6.53
N ALA A 417 -14.84 -0.56 -6.57
CA ALA A 417 -15.00 0.33 -7.72
C ALA A 417 -13.79 1.23 -7.98
N PHE A 418 -13.74 1.82 -9.18
CA PHE A 418 -12.74 2.84 -9.52
C PHE A 418 -13.30 4.23 -9.24
N HIS A 419 -12.46 5.11 -8.71
CA HIS A 419 -12.83 6.49 -8.36
C HIS A 419 -11.83 7.49 -8.89
N TRP A 420 -12.29 8.71 -9.17
CA TRP A 420 -11.39 9.81 -9.46
C TRP A 420 -10.69 10.29 -8.20
N THR A 421 -9.41 10.65 -8.30
CA THR A 421 -8.69 11.28 -7.18
C THR A 421 -9.28 12.64 -6.81
N VAL A 422 -9.85 13.35 -7.80
CA VAL A 422 -10.61 14.59 -7.60
C VAL A 422 -11.91 14.47 -8.40
N PRO A 423 -13.09 14.48 -7.77
CA PRO A 423 -14.35 14.29 -8.48
C PRO A 423 -14.65 15.45 -9.45
N LEU A 424 -15.27 15.12 -10.59
CA LEU A 424 -15.59 16.08 -11.66
C LEU A 424 -16.52 17.20 -11.18
N ARG A 425 -17.48 16.86 -10.31
CA ARG A 425 -18.43 17.77 -9.67
C ARG A 425 -18.23 17.71 -8.16
N LYS A 426 -18.27 18.87 -7.49
CA LYS A 426 -18.28 18.89 -6.02
C LYS A 426 -19.55 18.18 -5.53
N PRO A 427 -19.47 17.29 -4.53
CA PRO A 427 -20.67 16.71 -3.94
C PRO A 427 -21.57 17.84 -3.46
N ALA A 428 -22.87 17.74 -3.75
CA ALA A 428 -23.84 18.69 -3.23
C ALA A 428 -23.68 18.76 -1.71
N ALA A 429 -23.53 19.97 -1.17
CA ALA A 429 -23.47 20.15 0.28
C ALA A 429 -24.69 19.44 0.88
N VAL A 430 -24.45 18.38 1.65
CA VAL A 430 -25.49 17.70 2.40
C VAL A 430 -26.03 18.75 3.35
N THR A 431 -27.21 19.27 3.01
CA THR A 431 -27.92 20.19 3.90
C THR A 431 -28.38 19.31 5.05
N VAL A 432 -27.59 19.24 6.12
CA VAL A 432 -28.01 18.65 7.38
C VAL A 432 -29.22 19.48 7.83
N ARG A 433 -30.40 18.88 7.74
CA ARG A 433 -31.64 19.45 8.29
C ARG A 433 -31.77 19.08 9.75
#